data_AF-T1C3I7-F1
#
_entry.id   AF-T1C3I7-F1
#
_cell.length_a   1.000
_cell.length_b   1.000
_cell.length_c   1.000
_cell.angle_alpha   90.00
_cell.angle_beta   90.00
_cell.angle_gamma   90.00
#
_symmetry.space_group_name_H-M   'P 1'
#
loop_
_entity.id
_entity.type
_entity.pdbx_description
1 polymer ?
#
loop_
_entity_poly.entity_id
_entity_poly.type
_entity_poly.pdbx_seq_one_letter_code
_entity_poly.pdbx_strand_id
1 'polypeptide(L)' 'LRFAQDFGVPLDGIPAIGDSLRDLEAALHSGARPVLVLTGHGQETRAALARSTLEGIEIQPDLAAFAASLGI' A
#
# COMPACT_ATOMS: atom_id res chain seq x y z
N LEU A 1 -9.24 10.77 8.82
CA LEU A 1 -9.23 9.50 8.04
C LEU A 1 -10.62 8.90 8.09
N ARG A 2 -11.43 9.09 7.05
CA ARG A 2 -12.86 8.76 7.06
C ARG A 2 -13.12 7.25 7.24
N PHE A 3 -12.33 6.39 6.62
CA PHE A 3 -12.46 4.93 6.78
C PHE A 3 -12.35 4.47 8.24
N ALA A 4 -11.32 4.91 8.97
CA ALA A 4 -11.14 4.56 10.38
C ALA A 4 -12.33 5.00 11.26
N GLN A 5 -12.91 6.16 10.95
CA GLN A 5 -14.07 6.71 11.66
C GLN A 5 -15.35 5.94 11.34
N ASP A 6 -15.57 5.64 10.06
CA ASP A 6 -16.77 4.95 9.59
C ASP A 6 -16.84 3.50 10.11
N PHE A 7 -15.69 2.84 10.29
CA PHE A 7 -15.62 1.43 10.69
C PHE A 7 -15.10 1.19 12.12
N GLY A 8 -14.62 2.22 12.82
CA GLY A 8 -14.08 2.07 14.18
C GLY A 8 -12.80 1.22 14.24
N VAL A 9 -12.04 1.16 13.14
CA VAL A 9 -10.84 0.32 13.01
C VAL A 9 -9.59 1.21 13.01
N PRO A 10 -8.57 0.93 13.86
CA PRO A 10 -7.29 1.62 13.80
C PRO A 10 -6.55 1.22 12.51
N LEU A 11 -5.93 2.18 11.83
CA LEU A 11 -5.19 1.90 10.59
C LEU A 11 -3.76 1.42 10.84
N ASP A 12 -3.25 1.55 12.06
CA ASP A 12 -1.88 1.23 12.41
C ASP A 12 -1.51 -0.21 12.01
N GLY A 13 -0.56 -0.33 11.09
CA GLY A 13 -0.04 -1.62 10.61
C GLY A 13 -1.00 -2.41 9.70
N ILE A 14 -2.21 -1.91 9.43
CA ILE A 14 -3.14 -2.55 8.48
C ILE A 14 -2.58 -2.39 7.06
N PRO A 15 -2.54 -3.47 6.25
CA PRO A 15 -2.11 -3.36 4.86
C PRO A 15 -3.05 -2.45 4.05
N ALA A 16 -2.50 -1.41 3.45
CA ALA A 16 -3.17 -0.58 2.44
C ALA A 16 -2.50 -0.84 1.08
N ILE A 17 -3.24 -1.51 0.20
CA ILE A 17 -2.75 -1.98 -1.09
C ILE A 17 -3.16 -1.01 -2.20
N GLY A 18 -2.21 -0.59 -3.04
CA GLY A 18 -2.46 0.30 -4.18
C GLY A 18 -1.44 0.15 -5.30
N ASP A 19 -1.72 0.74 -6.46
CA ASP A 19 -0.86 0.74 -7.64
C ASP A 19 -0.21 2.11 -7.90
N SER A 20 -0.54 3.13 -7.10
CA SER A 20 -0.11 4.51 -7.32
C SER A 20 0.65 5.10 -6.14
N LEU A 21 1.59 6.01 -6.41
CA LEU A 21 2.41 6.65 -5.38
C LEU A 21 1.57 7.37 -4.31
N ARG A 22 0.49 8.05 -4.73
CA ARG A 22 -0.45 8.74 -3.81
C ARG A 22 -1.09 7.78 -2.80
N ASP A 23 -1.33 6.51 -3.18
CA ASP A 23 -1.96 5.54 -2.29
C ASP A 23 -0.96 5.10 -1.21
N LEU A 24 0.31 4.93 -1.59
CA LEU A 24 1.41 4.62 -0.67
C LEU A 24 1.68 5.76 0.31
N GLU A 25 1.67 7.00 -0.18
CA GLU A 25 1.77 8.19 0.66
C GLU A 25 0.61 8.25 1.63
N ALA A 26 -0.63 8.10 1.15
CA ALA A 26 -1.82 8.13 2.01
C ALA A 26 -1.77 7.05 3.10
N ALA A 27 -1.34 5.83 2.75
CA ALA A 27 -1.15 4.73 3.68
C ALA A 27 -0.17 5.11 4.79
N LEU A 28 1.04 5.56 4.43
CA LEU A 28 2.07 5.96 5.40
C LEU A 28 1.60 7.09 6.32
N HIS A 29 1.01 8.15 5.77
CA HIS A 29 0.48 9.27 6.57
C HIS A 29 -0.67 8.86 7.50
N SER A 30 -1.33 7.73 7.21
CA SER A 30 -2.42 7.20 8.02
C SER A 30 -1.99 6.18 9.09
N GLY A 31 -0.70 5.82 9.14
CA GLY A 31 -0.18 4.75 10.02
C GLY A 31 -0.33 3.34 9.44
N ALA A 32 -0.96 3.20 8.28
CA ALA A 32 -1.13 1.93 7.58
C ALA A 32 0.19 1.39 7.01
N ARG A 33 0.24 0.08 6.78
CA ARG A 33 1.36 -0.60 6.11
C ARG A 33 1.17 -0.50 4.59
N PRO A 34 1.99 0.27 3.87
CA PRO A 34 1.83 0.42 2.43
C PRO A 34 2.27 -0.83 1.67
N VAL A 35 1.46 -1.27 0.71
CA VAL A 35 1.78 -2.37 -0.21
C VAL A 35 1.55 -1.90 -1.65
N LEU A 36 2.60 -1.96 -2.46
CA LEU A 36 2.53 -1.71 -3.89
C LEU A 36 2.24 -3.01 -4.64
N VAL A 37 1.20 -3.03 -5.46
CA VAL A 37 1.01 -4.07 -6.48
C VAL A 37 1.55 -3.60 -7.84
N LEU A 38 2.11 -4.50 -8.63
CA LEU A 38 2.73 -4.18 -9.93
C LEU A 38 1.74 -4.19 -11.11
N THR A 39 0.47 -4.51 -10.86
CA THR A 39 -0.64 -4.33 -11.80
C THR A 39 -1.04 -2.86 -11.93
N GLY A 40 -1.75 -2.48 -13.00
CA GLY A 40 -2.18 -1.09 -13.20
C GLY A 40 -0.98 -0.17 -13.44
N HIS A 41 -0.88 0.91 -12.66
CA HIS A 41 0.25 1.87 -12.68
C HIS A 41 1.45 1.42 -11.82
N GLY A 42 1.42 0.18 -11.32
CA GLY A 42 2.39 -0.29 -10.34
C GLY A 42 3.84 -0.28 -10.81
N GLN A 43 4.09 -0.53 -12.10
CA GLN A 43 5.45 -0.48 -12.65
C GLN A 43 5.99 0.95 -12.72
N GLU A 44 5.17 1.91 -13.15
CA GLU A 44 5.49 3.33 -13.15
C GLU A 44 5.73 3.83 -11.72
N THR A 45 4.88 3.42 -10.78
CA THR A 45 5.01 3.74 -9.36
C THR A 45 6.28 3.15 -8.77
N ARG A 46 6.66 1.91 -9.10
CA ARG A 46 7.94 1.32 -8.69
C ARG A 46 9.14 2.13 -9.19
N ALA A 47 9.09 2.60 -10.43
CA ALA A 47 10.15 3.47 -10.98
C ALA A 47 10.17 4.86 -10.30
N ALA A 48 9.01 5.41 -9.94
CA ALA A 48 8.90 6.66 -9.20
C ALA A 48 9.41 6.52 -7.75
N LEU A 49 9.13 5.39 -7.09
CA LEU A 49 9.58 5.05 -5.74
C LEU A 49 11.09 5.13 -5.58
N ALA A 50 11.85 4.66 -6.58
CA ALA A 50 13.30 4.73 -6.58
C ALA A 50 13.85 6.18 -6.50
N ARG A 51 13.01 7.18 -6.73
CA ARG A 51 13.32 8.62 -6.62
C ARG A 51 12.57 9.31 -5.48
N SER A 52 11.81 8.57 -4.69
CA SER A 52 11.04 9.08 -3.57
C SER A 52 11.79 8.91 -2.25
N THR A 53 11.31 9.55 -1.18
CA THR A 53 11.77 9.34 0.20
C THR A 53 10.94 8.30 0.96
N LEU A 54 10.04 7.59 0.27
CA LEU A 54 9.17 6.60 0.89
C LEU A 54 9.96 5.31 1.13
N GLU A 55 9.87 4.80 2.34
CA GLU A 55 10.54 3.58 2.79
C GLU A 55 9.53 2.57 3.33
N GLY A 56 9.95 1.32 3.49
CA GLY A 56 9.10 0.27 4.08
C GLY A 56 7.93 -0.18 3.20
N ILE A 57 8.01 0.07 1.88
CA ILE A 57 6.98 -0.36 0.93
C ILE A 57 7.17 -1.84 0.59
N GLU A 58 6.19 -2.67 0.91
CA GLU A 58 6.13 -4.05 0.42
C GLU A 58 5.72 -4.05 -1.06
N ILE A 59 6.41 -4.80 -1.91
CA ILE A 59 6.10 -4.86 -3.35
C ILE A 59 5.63 -6.28 -3.69
N GLN A 60 4.46 -6.39 -4.31
CA GLN A 60 3.83 -7.64 -4.72
C GLN A 60 3.52 -7.63 -6.22
N PRO A 61 3.60 -8.77 -6.93
CA PRO A 61 3.26 -8.85 -8.35
C PRO A 61 1.85 -8.34 -8.66
N ASP A 62 0.87 -8.77 -7.87
CA ASP A 62 -0.54 -8.42 -8.00
C ASP A 62 -1.25 -8.62 -6.64
N LEU A 63 -2.55 -8.32 -6.61
CA LEU A 63 -3.36 -8.48 -5.41
C LEU A 63 -3.50 -9.94 -4.97
N ALA A 64 -3.48 -10.90 -5.91
CA ALA A 64 -3.62 -12.32 -5.60
C ALA A 64 -2.37 -12.86 -4.89
N ALA A 65 -1.19 -12.44 -5.32
CA ALA A 65 0.08 -12.74 -4.67
C ALA A 65 0.13 -12.18 -3.24
N PHE A 66 -0.37 -10.96 -3.03
CA PHE A 66 -0.51 -10.41 -1.68
C PHE A 66 -1.50 -11.21 -0.83
N ALA A 67 -2.67 -11.56 -1.35
CA ALA A 67 -3.64 -12.37 -0.60
C ALA A 67 -3.04 -13.72 -0.20
N ALA A 68 -2.31 -14.39 -1.10
CA ALA A 68 -1.62 -15.64 -0.81
C ALA A 68 -0.53 -15.49 0.28
N SER A 69 0.14 -14.33 0.37
CA SER A 69 1.16 -14.08 1.40
C SER A 69 0.59 -13.95 2.82
N LEU A 70 -0.70 -13.63 2.94
CA LEU A 70 -1.40 -13.55 4.23
C LEU A 70 -1.74 -14.93 4.81
N GLY A 71 -1.60 -16.01 4.04
CA GLY A 71 -1.90 -17.38 4.49
C GLY A 71 -3.39 -17.63 4.77
N ILE A 72 -4.27 -16.83 4.14
CA ILE A 72 -5.73 -16.96 4.19
C ILE A 72 -6.30 -17.57 2.91
#